data_AF-A0A6N7G6D9-F1
#
_entry.id   AF-A0A6N7G6D9-F1
#
_cell.length_a   1.000
_cell.length_b   1.000
_cell.length_c   1.000
_cell.angle_alpha   90.00
_cell.angle_beta   90.00
_cell.angle_gamma   90.00
#
_symmetry.space_group_name_H-M   'P 1'
#
loop_
_entity.id
_entity.type
_entity.pdbx_description
1 polymer ?
#
loop_
_entity_poly.entity_id
_entity_poly.type
_entity_poly.pdbx_seq_one_letter_code
_entity_poly.pdbx_strand_id
1 'polypeptide(L)'
;MQGSELLQDPANRRKMDRAMKLLDSDITANQHRACEVFSLMQEIQGKPAGTSRIVNLLPDGNDPRAISGQRCDTDRYTSVVLIAPDLSGSRAEVRRLSGALRAAHQRGIG
;
A
#
# COMPACT_ATOMS: atom_id res chain seq x y z
N MET A 1 2.23 5.58 25.32
CA MET A 1 2.03 5.12 23.93
C MET A 1 0.67 5.62 23.46
N GLN A 2 0.61 6.70 22.69
CA GLN A 2 -0.65 7.16 22.11
C GLN A 2 -1.03 6.16 21.00
N GLY A 3 -2.05 5.35 21.23
CA GLY A 3 -2.65 4.56 20.16
C GLY A 3 -3.11 5.52 19.07
N SER A 4 -2.67 5.28 17.83
CA SER A 4 -3.06 6.08 16.66
C SER A 4 -4.57 6.36 16.72
N GLU A 5 -4.99 7.62 16.60
CA GLU A 5 -6.41 8.01 16.61
C GLU A 5 -7.23 7.18 15.62
N LEU A 6 -6.59 6.73 14.53
CA LEU A 6 -7.11 5.78 13.56
C LEU A 6 -7.65 4.48 14.18
N LEU A 7 -7.02 3.95 15.22
CA LEU A 7 -7.41 2.71 15.90
C LEU A 7 -8.37 2.93 17.07
N GLN A 8 -8.73 4.18 17.39
CA GLN A 8 -9.79 4.48 18.34
C GLN A 8 -11.18 4.32 17.71
N ASP A 9 -11.29 4.44 16.39
CA ASP A 9 -12.51 4.11 15.64
C ASP A 9 -12.78 2.58 15.69
N PRO A 10 -13.93 2.14 16.25
CA PRO A 10 -14.31 0.73 16.30
C PRO A 10 -14.34 0.04 14.93
N ALA A 11 -14.68 0.77 13.86
CA ALA A 11 -14.69 0.22 12.49
C ALA A 11 -13.28 -0.07 11.99
N ASN A 12 -12.33 0.85 12.21
CA ASN A 12 -10.94 0.64 11.85
C ASN A 12 -10.29 -0.46 12.70
N ARG A 13 -10.65 -0.56 13.99
CA ARG A 13 -10.20 -1.67 14.84
C ARG A 13 -10.63 -3.03 14.29
N ARG A 14 -11.90 -3.18 13.89
CA ARG A 14 -12.39 -4.42 13.25
C ARG A 14 -11.65 -4.74 11.95
N LYS A 15 -11.34 -3.73 11.13
CA LYS A 15 -10.55 -3.91 9.90
C LYS A 15 -9.12 -4.35 10.21
N MET A 16 -8.50 -3.77 11.24
CA MET A 16 -7.17 -4.15 11.68
C MET A 16 -7.14 -5.60 12.21
N ASP A 17 -8.12 -5.99 13.03
CA ASP A 17 -8.25 -7.37 13.54
C ASP A 17 -8.39 -8.38 12.40
N ARG A 18 -9.17 -8.05 11.37
CA ARG A 18 -9.29 -8.89 10.16
C ARG A 18 -7.96 -8.97 9.41
N ALA A 19 -7.27 -7.86 9.22
CA ALA A 19 -5.97 -7.84 8.55
C ALA A 19 -4.92 -8.69 9.29
N MET A 20 -4.87 -8.60 10.63
CA MET A 20 -3.97 -9.41 11.45
C MET A 20 -4.24 -10.91 11.27
N LYS A 21 -5.51 -11.33 11.30
CA LYS A 21 -5.89 -12.75 11.05
C LYS A 21 -5.47 -13.24 9.67
N LEU A 22 -5.51 -12.38 8.65
CA LEU A 22 -5.04 -12.73 7.30
C LEU A 22 -3.52 -12.88 7.26
N LEU A 23 -2.79 -12.06 8.01
CA LEU A 23 -1.33 -12.08 8.13
C LEU A 23 -0.79 -13.25 8.95
N ASP A 24 -1.55 -13.74 9.94
CA ASP A 24 -1.19 -14.94 10.73
C ASP A 24 -1.21 -16.23 9.89
N SER A 25 -1.81 -16.16 8.70
CA SER A 25 -1.74 -17.22 7.69
C SER A 25 -0.57 -16.96 6.74
N ASP A 26 -0.02 -18.01 6.09
CA ASP A 26 1.05 -17.83 5.08
C ASP A 26 0.54 -16.98 3.90
N ILE A 27 0.73 -15.68 4.00
CA ILE A 27 0.24 -14.68 3.06
C ILE A 27 1.07 -14.68 1.76
N THR A 28 2.29 -15.21 1.81
CA THR A 28 3.15 -15.30 0.63
C THR A 28 2.63 -16.34 -0.36
N ALA A 29 1.99 -17.40 0.16
CA ALA A 29 1.36 -18.44 -0.64
C ALA A 29 -0.01 -18.02 -1.23
N ASN A 30 -0.62 -16.92 -0.77
CA ASN A 30 -1.97 -16.52 -1.18
C ASN A 30 -2.05 -15.03 -1.54
N GLN A 31 -1.91 -14.76 -2.84
CA GLN A 31 -1.94 -13.42 -3.40
C GLN A 31 -3.31 -12.72 -3.26
N HIS A 32 -4.40 -13.48 -3.27
CA HIS A 32 -5.74 -12.97 -2.97
C HIS A 32 -5.82 -12.41 -1.54
N ARG A 33 -5.24 -13.11 -0.55
CA ARG A 33 -5.17 -12.61 0.84
C ARG A 33 -4.28 -11.37 0.97
N ALA A 34 -3.17 -11.32 0.24
CA ALA A 34 -2.33 -10.11 0.19
C ALA A 34 -3.12 -8.90 -0.32
N CYS A 35 -3.95 -9.12 -1.34
CA CYS A 35 -4.88 -8.14 -1.87
C CYS A 35 -5.96 -7.71 -0.88
N GLU A 36 -6.50 -8.65 -0.11
CA GLU A 36 -7.49 -8.35 0.95
C GLU A 36 -6.87 -7.50 2.08
N VAL A 37 -5.67 -7.84 2.54
CA VAL A 37 -4.92 -7.05 3.52
C VAL A 37 -4.66 -5.64 2.99
N PHE A 38 -4.21 -5.52 1.73
CA PHE A 38 -4.02 -4.23 1.09
C PHE A 38 -5.31 -3.39 1.10
N SER A 39 -6.45 -3.95 0.68
CA SER A 39 -7.73 -3.23 0.67
C SER A 39 -8.10 -2.73 2.07
N LEU A 40 -7.95 -3.57 3.10
CA LEU A 40 -8.22 -3.17 4.49
C LEU A 40 -7.32 -2.03 4.95
N MET A 41 -6.03 -2.07 4.61
CA MET A 41 -5.09 -1.00 4.96
C MET A 41 -5.43 0.31 4.25
N GLN A 42 -5.87 0.25 3.00
CA GLN A 42 -6.28 1.45 2.27
C GLN A 42 -7.52 2.10 2.90
N GLU A 43 -8.50 1.29 3.28
CA GLU A 43 -9.70 1.81 3.94
C GLU A 43 -9.42 2.39 5.32
N ILE A 44 -8.51 1.78 6.11
CA ILE A 44 -8.08 2.35 7.41
C ILE A 44 -7.42 3.73 7.20
N GLN A 45 -6.68 3.91 6.11
CA GLN A 45 -6.09 5.21 5.71
C GLN A 45 -7.12 6.19 5.12
N GLY A 46 -8.42 5.87 5.16
CA GLY A 46 -9.49 6.73 4.65
C GLY A 46 -9.66 6.71 3.13
N LYS A 47 -9.07 5.73 2.42
CA LYS A 47 -9.32 5.56 0.98
C LYS A 47 -10.64 4.84 0.74
N PRO A 48 -11.31 5.08 -0.41
CA PRO A 48 -12.51 4.35 -0.77
C PRO A 48 -12.25 2.84 -0.84
N ALA A 49 -13.26 2.04 -0.48
CA ALA A 49 -13.26 0.61 -0.72
C ALA A 49 -13.01 0.31 -2.22
N GLY A 50 -12.26 -0.75 -2.51
CA GLY A 50 -11.88 -1.10 -3.88
C GLY A 50 -10.74 -0.24 -4.47
N THR A 51 -10.08 0.59 -3.67
CA THR A 51 -8.81 1.22 -4.07
C THR A 51 -7.81 0.13 -4.46
N SER A 52 -7.47 0.06 -5.74
CA SER A 52 -6.56 -0.96 -6.30
C SER A 52 -5.11 -0.48 -6.41
N ARG A 53 -4.85 0.80 -6.12
CA ARG A 53 -3.52 1.39 -6.24
C ARG A 53 -3.36 2.58 -5.30
N ILE A 54 -2.18 2.69 -4.71
CA ILE A 54 -1.76 3.83 -3.91
C ILE A 54 -0.30 4.18 -4.24
N VAL A 55 0.03 5.47 -4.14
CA VAL A 55 1.41 5.95 -4.13
C VAL A 55 1.55 6.91 -2.96
N ASN A 56 2.51 6.64 -2.10
CA ASN A 56 2.79 7.41 -0.88
C ASN A 56 4.22 7.98 -0.94
N LEU A 57 4.34 9.22 -0.48
CA LEU A 57 5.62 9.86 -0.16
C LEU A 57 5.89 9.62 1.33
N LEU A 58 7.08 9.14 1.66
CA LEU A 58 7.43 8.73 3.02
C LEU A 58 8.60 9.59 3.53
N PRO A 59 8.53 10.16 4.75
CA PRO A 59 7.38 10.10 5.65
C PRO A 59 6.19 10.94 5.17
N ASP A 60 6.46 12.02 4.43
CA ASP A 60 5.47 12.92 3.85
C ASP A 60 6.00 13.59 2.57
N GLY A 61 5.24 14.54 2.01
CA GLY A 61 5.58 15.21 0.76
C GLY A 61 6.52 16.41 0.86
N ASN A 62 6.87 16.88 2.06
CA ASN A 62 7.74 18.04 2.24
C ASN A 62 9.22 17.67 2.15
N ASP A 63 9.60 16.52 2.71
CA ASP A 63 10.97 15.97 2.70
C ASP A 63 10.91 14.43 2.54
N PRO A 64 10.52 13.93 1.35
CA PRO A 64 10.38 12.51 1.14
C PRO A 64 11.74 11.83 1.10
N ARG A 65 11.88 10.74 1.86
CA ARG A 65 13.04 9.84 1.84
C ARG A 65 12.78 8.59 1.00
N ALA A 66 11.50 8.31 0.74
CA ALA A 66 11.10 7.24 -0.15
C ALA A 66 9.78 7.56 -0.85
N ILE A 67 9.60 6.95 -2.02
CA ILE A 67 8.31 6.87 -2.72
C ILE A 67 7.91 5.40 -2.75
N SER A 68 6.77 5.06 -2.15
CA SER A 68 6.21 3.70 -2.13
C SER A 68 4.99 3.64 -3.03
N GLY A 69 4.95 2.68 -3.94
CA GLY A 69 3.83 2.43 -4.84
C GLY A 69 3.36 1.01 -4.66
N GLN A 70 2.07 0.83 -4.45
CA GLN A 70 1.47 -0.48 -4.28
C GLN A 70 0.25 -0.60 -5.20
N ARG A 71 0.07 -1.79 -5.76
CA ARG A 71 -1.04 -2.14 -6.63
C ARG A 71 -1.55 -3.52 -6.24
N CYS A 72 -2.86 -3.64 -6.21
CA CYS A 72 -3.56 -4.90 -6.13
C CYS A 72 -4.71 -4.88 -7.13
N ASP A 73 -4.60 -5.69 -8.17
CA ASP A 73 -5.71 -6.10 -9.01
C ASP A 73 -5.44 -7.52 -9.53
N THR A 74 -6.48 -8.17 -10.07
CA THR A 74 -6.37 -9.51 -10.65
C THR A 74 -5.76 -10.52 -9.65
N ASP A 75 -6.14 -10.40 -8.38
CA ASP A 75 -5.62 -11.18 -7.24
C ASP A 75 -4.10 -11.19 -7.10
N ARG A 76 -3.42 -10.17 -7.62
CA ARG A 76 -1.96 -10.01 -7.51
C ARG A 76 -1.62 -8.74 -6.78
N TYR A 77 -0.88 -8.89 -5.68
CA TYR A 77 -0.26 -7.74 -5.01
C TYR A 77 1.12 -7.45 -5.63
N THR A 78 1.43 -6.17 -5.81
CA THR A 78 2.75 -5.71 -6.26
C THR A 78 3.13 -4.44 -5.52
N SER A 79 4.36 -4.37 -5.06
CA SER A 79 4.92 -3.20 -4.37
C SER A 79 6.25 -2.81 -5.00
N VAL A 80 6.47 -1.52 -5.18
CA VAL A 80 7.74 -0.92 -5.61
C VAL A 80 8.05 0.23 -4.67
N VAL A 81 9.27 0.24 -4.14
CA VAL A 81 9.77 1.33 -3.30
C VAL A 81 11.01 1.92 -3.95
N LEU A 82 11.03 3.24 -4.08
CA LEU A 82 12.20 4.02 -4.48
C LEU A 82 12.75 4.73 -3.25
N ILE A 83 14.04 4.53 -2.98
CA ILE A 83 14.79 5.22 -1.93
C ILE A 83 15.95 5.93 -2.61
N ALA A 84 16.05 7.25 -2.43
CA ALA A 84 17.15 8.06 -2.95
C ALA A 84 17.34 9.30 -2.06
N PRO A 85 18.58 9.84 -1.96
CA PRO A 85 18.88 10.94 -1.05
C PRO A 85 18.20 12.27 -1.42
N ASP A 86 17.91 12.51 -2.70
CA ASP A 86 17.41 13.79 -3.21
C ASP A 86 16.01 13.68 -3.82
N LEU A 87 15.12 12.91 -3.18
CA LEU A 87 13.74 12.81 -3.63
C LEU A 87 13.02 14.13 -3.36
N SER A 88 12.38 14.67 -4.40
CA SER A 88 11.57 15.89 -4.29
C SER A 88 10.09 15.59 -4.07
N GLY A 89 9.66 14.34 -4.29
CA GLY A 89 8.24 13.98 -4.34
C GLY A 89 7.52 14.58 -5.55
N SER A 90 8.27 15.08 -6.54
CA SER A 90 7.70 15.77 -7.68
C SER A 90 6.73 14.87 -8.46
N ARG A 91 5.77 15.50 -9.16
CA ARG A 91 4.86 14.76 -10.04
C ARG A 91 5.59 13.92 -11.08
N ALA A 92 6.80 14.32 -11.50
CA ALA A 92 7.59 13.54 -12.44
C ALA A 92 8.12 12.24 -11.80
N GLU A 93 8.63 12.29 -10.58
CA GLU A 93 9.10 11.12 -9.83
C GLU A 93 7.93 10.17 -9.51
N VAL A 94 6.82 10.70 -9.02
CA VAL A 94 5.60 9.90 -8.75
C VAL A 94 5.09 9.20 -10.01
N ARG A 95 5.14 9.87 -11.17
CA ARG A 95 4.79 9.25 -12.46
C ARG A 95 5.77 8.16 -12.87
N ARG A 96 7.08 8.37 -12.69
CA ARG A 96 8.11 7.37 -12.99
C ARG A 96 7.92 6.11 -12.15
N LEU A 97 7.73 6.27 -10.84
CA LEU A 97 7.44 5.16 -9.94
C LEU A 97 6.11 4.46 -10.32
N SER A 98 5.06 5.21 -10.64
CA SER A 98 3.79 4.63 -11.10
C SER A 98 3.96 3.81 -12.40
N GLY A 99 4.86 4.25 -13.29
CA GLY A 99 5.24 3.50 -14.49
C GLY A 99 5.98 2.20 -14.15
N ALA A 100 6.96 2.27 -13.25
CA ALA A 100 7.71 1.09 -12.78
C ALA A 100 6.79 0.07 -12.09
N LEU A 101 5.89 0.53 -11.21
CA LEU A 101 4.89 -0.30 -10.55
C LEU A 101 3.99 -1.00 -11.56
N ARG A 102 3.49 -0.28 -12.58
CA ARG A 102 2.66 -0.88 -13.64
C ARG A 102 3.42 -1.96 -14.40
N ALA A 103 4.67 -1.68 -14.80
CA ALA A 103 5.49 -2.63 -15.54
C ALA A 103 5.83 -3.88 -14.70
N ALA A 104 6.17 -3.71 -13.41
CA ALA A 104 6.42 -4.80 -12.50
C ALA A 104 5.16 -5.66 -12.28
N HIS A 105 4.00 -5.02 -12.10
CA HIS A 105 2.73 -5.70 -11.91
C HIS A 105 2.35 -6.52 -13.15
N GLN A 106 2.47 -5.95 -14.35
CA GLN A 106 2.23 -6.64 -15.62
C GLN A 106 3.11 -7.88 -15.80
N ARG A 107 4.38 -7.82 -15.37
CA ARG A 107 5.29 -8.98 -15.40
C ARG A 107 4.96 -10.04 -14.34
N GLY A 108 4.28 -9.66 -13.26
CA GLY A 108 3.90 -10.60 -12.19
C GLY A 108 2.58 -11.31 -12.45
N ILE A 109 1.72 -10.76 -13.31
CA ILE A 109 0.46 -11.39 -13.75
C ILE A 109 0.61 -12.18 -15.07
N GLY A 110 1.73 -12.00 -15.78
CA GLY A 110 2.07 -12.70 -17.03
C GLY A 110 3.01 -13.89 -16.80
#